data_AF-A0A2V5PIA0-F1
#
_entry.id   AF-A0A2V5PIA0-F1
#
_cell.length_a   1.000
_cell.length_b   1.000
_cell.length_c   1.000
_cell.angle_alpha   90.00
_cell.angle_beta   90.00
_cell.angle_gamma   90.00
#
_symmetry.space_group_name_H-M   'P 1'
#
loop_
_entity.id
_entity.type
_entity.pdbx_description
1 polymer ?
#
loop_
_entity_poly.entity_id
_entity_poly.type
_entity_poly.pdbx_seq_one_letter_code
_entity_poly.pdbx_strand_id
1 'polypeptide(L)'
;MDRLTALSMLETGDDDRMVGRAGEISRYQILKSEWRSVTNSLRYADPETARNVTLTLLERRGRAFRTAYHRNPTDFEFYGLWNAPGQVLEGRVSPRVAERC
;
A
#
# COMPACT_ATOMS: atom_id res chain seq x y z
N MET A 1 4.12 -12.46 12.05
CA MET A 1 4.46 -11.82 10.76
C MET A 1 4.08 -10.36 10.87
N ASP A 2 4.96 -9.45 10.43
CA ASP A 2 4.63 -8.02 10.33
C ASP A 2 3.70 -7.79 9.10
N ARG A 3 2.79 -6.82 9.18
CA ARG A 3 1.79 -6.55 8.12
C ARG A 3 2.45 -6.22 6.78
N LEU A 4 3.64 -5.62 6.80
CA LEU A 4 4.42 -5.33 5.60
C LEU A 4 5.01 -6.59 4.97
N THR A 5 5.44 -7.56 5.77
CA THR A 5 5.95 -8.84 5.24
C THR A 5 4.83 -9.62 4.54
N ALA A 6 3.63 -9.63 5.14
CA ALA A 6 2.46 -10.22 4.50
C ALA A 6 2.11 -9.49 3.19
N LEU A 7 2.20 -8.16 3.19
CA LEU A 7 1.92 -7.34 2.02
C LEU A 7 2.87 -7.61 0.86
N SER A 8 4.19 -7.64 1.08
CA SER A 8 5.14 -7.91 -0.01
C SER A 8 5.03 -9.33 -0.56
N MET A 9 4.75 -10.30 0.31
CA MET A 9 4.48 -11.67 -0.10
C MET A 9 3.20 -11.77 -0.96
N LEU A 10 2.14 -11.05 -0.59
CA LEU A 10 0.87 -11.03 -1.31
C LEU A 10 0.99 -10.35 -2.68
N GLU A 11 1.72 -9.23 -2.77
CA GLU A 11 1.78 -8.42 -3.97
C GLU A 11 2.73 -8.99 -5.03
N THR A 12 3.91 -9.49 -4.64
CA THR A 12 4.94 -9.92 -5.61
C THR A 12 5.68 -11.19 -5.22
N GLY A 13 5.38 -11.79 -4.07
CA GLY A 13 6.22 -12.86 -3.53
C GLY A 13 7.62 -12.35 -3.19
N ASP A 14 7.71 -11.14 -2.61
CA ASP A 14 8.95 -10.53 -2.16
C ASP A 14 9.94 -10.10 -3.27
N ASP A 15 9.52 -10.08 -4.54
CA ASP A 15 10.33 -9.61 -5.67
C ASP A 15 10.48 -8.07 -5.68
N ASP A 16 11.68 -7.60 -5.34
CA ASP A 16 12.03 -6.18 -5.28
C ASP A 16 12.08 -5.50 -6.66
N ARG A 17 12.21 -6.26 -7.74
CA ARG A 17 12.34 -5.73 -9.12
C ARG A 17 11.05 -5.79 -9.92
N MET A 18 9.98 -6.33 -9.33
CA MET A 18 8.70 -6.48 -10.02
C MET A 18 8.17 -5.13 -10.51
N VAL A 19 7.76 -5.11 -11.78
CA VAL A 19 7.05 -3.99 -12.40
C VAL A 19 5.64 -4.46 -12.73
N GLY A 20 4.66 -3.80 -12.14
CA GLY A 20 3.25 -4.11 -12.34
C GLY A 20 2.74 -3.68 -13.71
N ARG A 21 1.55 -4.16 -14.08
CA ARG A 21 0.95 -3.92 -15.39
C ARG A 21 0.63 -2.44 -15.66
N ALA A 22 0.37 -1.65 -14.62
CA ALA A 22 0.12 -0.22 -14.71
C ALA A 22 1.39 0.61 -14.46
N GLY A 23 2.56 -0.02 -14.41
CA GLY A 23 3.84 0.63 -14.12
C GLY A 23 4.12 0.79 -12.63
N GLU A 24 3.44 0.01 -11.78
CA GLU A 24 3.79 -0.16 -10.37
C GLU A 24 5.24 -0.67 -10.23
N ILE A 25 5.88 -0.35 -9.12
CA ILE A 25 7.29 -0.67 -8.85
C ILE A 25 7.46 -1.27 -7.46
N SER A 26 8.60 -1.93 -7.24
CA SER A 26 9.03 -2.55 -5.99
C SER A 26 8.18 -3.76 -5.57
N ARG A 27 8.64 -4.42 -4.50
CA ARG A 27 7.96 -5.55 -3.86
C ARG A 27 6.54 -5.28 -3.36
N TYR A 28 6.16 -4.00 -3.27
CA TYR A 28 4.84 -3.59 -2.79
C TYR A 28 3.90 -3.14 -3.91
N GLN A 29 4.31 -3.14 -5.18
CA GLN A 29 3.51 -2.64 -6.31
C GLN A 29 3.05 -1.17 -6.10
N ILE A 30 3.98 -0.28 -5.77
CA ILE A 30 3.72 1.15 -5.55
C ILE A 30 3.63 1.87 -6.90
N LEU A 31 2.61 2.70 -7.10
CA LEU A 31 2.57 3.60 -8.26
C LEU A 31 3.70 4.64 -8.19
N LYS A 32 4.34 4.94 -9.34
CA LYS A 32 5.45 5.92 -9.38
C LYS A 32 5.06 7.32 -8.90
N SER A 33 3.80 7.73 -9.10
CA SER A 33 3.26 9.00 -8.59
C SER A 33 3.23 9.02 -7.06
N GLU A 34 2.72 7.95 -6.44
CA GLU A 34 2.68 7.78 -4.99
C GLU A 34 4.10 7.74 -4.41
N TRP A 35 5.02 7.01 -5.06
CA TRP A 35 6.43 7.00 -4.69
C TRP A 35 7.03 8.41 -4.68
N ARG A 36 6.81 9.18 -5.75
CA ARG A 36 7.29 10.57 -5.86
C ARG A 36 6.66 11.53 -4.86
N SER A 37 5.48 11.21 -4.33
CA SER A 37 4.87 11.99 -3.24
C SER A 37 5.57 11.80 -1.88
N VAL A 38 6.46 10.81 -1.77
CA VAL A 38 7.24 10.50 -0.56
C VAL A 38 8.72 10.80 -0.76
N THR A 39 9.31 10.42 -1.90
CA THR A 39 10.75 10.59 -2.16
C THR A 39 11.08 10.75 -3.64
N ASN A 40 12.18 11.45 -3.92
CA ASN A 40 12.76 11.57 -5.27
C ASN A 40 13.76 10.44 -5.60
N SER A 41 14.02 9.52 -4.66
CA SER A 41 14.92 8.38 -4.89
C SER A 41 14.44 7.52 -6.06
N LEU A 42 15.38 7.07 -6.90
CA LEU A 42 15.12 6.09 -7.98
C LEU A 42 15.43 4.65 -7.54
N ARG A 43 15.75 4.43 -6.26
CA ARG A 43 16.10 3.11 -5.70
C ARG A 43 14.84 2.27 -5.46
N TYR A 44 14.11 1.96 -6.53
CA TYR A 44 12.83 1.23 -6.46
C TYR A 44 12.97 -0.20 -5.96
N ALA A 45 14.10 -0.85 -6.28
CA ALA A 45 14.41 -2.22 -5.89
C ALA A 45 15.22 -2.33 -4.59
N ASP A 46 15.41 -1.22 -3.88
CA ASP A 46 16.04 -1.25 -2.56
C ASP A 46 14.96 -1.53 -1.51
N PRO A 47 15.02 -2.68 -0.80
CA PRO A 47 13.93 -3.13 0.06
C PRO A 47 13.70 -2.19 1.25
N GLU A 48 14.76 -1.56 1.77
CA GLU A 48 14.65 -0.59 2.86
C GLU A 48 13.97 0.70 2.40
N THR A 49 14.38 1.22 1.24
CA THR A 49 13.76 2.40 0.62
C THR A 49 12.29 2.12 0.33
N ALA A 50 11.99 0.98 -0.30
CA ALA A 50 10.62 0.58 -0.62
C ALA A 50 9.77 0.43 0.65
N ARG A 51 10.31 -0.20 1.70
CA ARG A 51 9.64 -0.34 3.00
C ARG A 51 9.31 1.02 3.62
N ASN A 52 10.26 1.96 3.61
CA ASN A 52 10.07 3.30 4.17
C ASN A 52 9.00 4.10 3.41
N VAL A 53 8.97 3.98 2.07
CA VAL A 53 7.91 4.58 1.24
C VAL A 53 6.55 3.99 1.57
N THR A 54 6.45 2.65 1.63
CA THR A 54 5.20 1.94 1.97
C THR A 54 4.69 2.34 3.35
N LEU A 55 5.56 2.38 4.36
CA LEU A 55 5.22 2.83 5.72
C LEU A 55 4.65 4.25 5.72
N THR A 56 5.32 5.17 5.02
CA THR A 56 4.88 6.57 4.95
C THR A 56 3.50 6.69 4.30
N LEU A 57 3.25 5.96 3.21
CA LEU A 57 1.94 5.96 2.54
C LEU A 57 0.84 5.38 3.45
N LEU A 58 1.12 4.24 4.10
CA LEU A 58 0.17 3.61 5.02
C LEU A 58 -0.12 4.47 6.25
N GLU A 59 0.88 5.19 6.77
CA GLU A 59 0.66 6.13 7.87
C GLU A 59 -0.26 7.28 7.47
N ARG A 60 -0.01 7.89 6.29
CA ARG A 60 -0.88 8.94 5.74
C ARG A 60 -2.32 8.46 5.58
N ARG A 61 -2.51 7.28 4.98
CA ARG A 61 -3.82 6.68 4.73
C ARG A 61 -4.51 6.26 6.03
N GLY A 62 -3.78 5.66 6.96
CA GLY A 62 -4.28 5.27 8.28
C GLY A 62 -4.66 6.48 9.15
N ARG A 63 -3.93 7.60 9.04
CA ARG A 63 -4.31 8.86 9.69
C ARG A 63 -5.63 9.39 9.12
N ALA A 64 -5.78 9.43 7.81
CA ALA A 64 -7.03 9.84 7.16
C ALA A 64 -8.21 8.96 7.62
N PHE A 65 -8.01 7.64 7.68
CA PHE A 65 -9.02 6.71 8.17
C PHE A 65 -9.42 6.98 9.63
N ARG A 66 -8.43 7.15 10.52
CA ARG A 66 -8.69 7.46 11.94
C ARG A 66 -9.43 8.79 12.12
N THR A 67 -9.13 9.78 11.28
CA THR A 67 -9.85 11.06 11.29
C THR A 67 -11.30 10.90 10.84
N ALA A 68 -11.58 10.06 9.84
CA ALA A 68 -12.92 9.84 9.32
C ALA A 68 -13.80 8.93 10.21
N TYR A 69 -13.23 7.87 10.77
CA TYR A 69 -13.98 6.81 11.47
C TYR A 69 -13.73 6.75 12.99
N HIS A 70 -12.83 7.58 13.52
CA HIS A 70 -12.48 7.65 14.95
C HIS A 70 -12.06 6.31 15.59
N ARG A 71 -11.53 5.39 14.78
CA ARG A 71 -10.98 4.10 15.20
C ARG A 71 -9.84 3.67 14.31
N ASN A 72 -9.09 2.66 14.74
CA ASN A 72 -8.09 2.00 13.89
C ASN A 72 -8.76 1.19 12.77
N PRO A 73 -8.12 1.09 11.59
CA PRO A 73 -8.58 0.19 10.54
C PRO A 73 -8.44 -1.27 11.01
N THR A 74 -9.41 -2.10 10.62
CA THR A 74 -9.31 -3.56 10.68
C THR A 74 -8.24 -4.07 9.71
N ASP A 75 -7.86 -5.35 9.77
CA ASP A 75 -6.90 -5.90 8.80
C ASP A 75 -7.44 -5.81 7.37
N PHE A 76 -8.72 -6.08 7.14
CA PHE A 76 -9.37 -5.91 5.84
C PHE A 76 -9.31 -4.47 5.33
N GLU A 77 -9.60 -3.49 6.19
CA GLU A 77 -9.52 -2.07 5.82
C GLU A 77 -8.08 -1.62 5.63
N PHE A 78 -7.11 -2.19 6.34
CA PHE A 78 -5.70 -1.93 6.13
C PHE A 78 -5.26 -2.36 4.73
N TYR A 79 -5.63 -3.57 4.28
CA TYR A 79 -5.37 -4.03 2.92
C TYR A 79 -6.15 -3.23 1.87
N GLY A 80 -7.39 -2.85 2.18
CA GLY A 80 -8.17 -1.95 1.35
C GLY A 80 -7.51 -0.57 1.22
N LEU A 81 -6.93 -0.03 2.30
CA LEU A 81 -6.21 1.25 2.27
C LEU A 81 -4.95 1.15 1.40
N TRP A 82 -4.34 -0.03 1.27
CA TRP A 82 -3.26 -0.23 0.31
C TRP A 82 -3.76 -0.20 -1.14
N ASN A 83 -4.77 -1.01 -1.44
CA ASN A 83 -5.24 -1.27 -2.80
C ASN A 83 -6.13 -0.18 -3.40
N ALA A 84 -7.01 0.40 -2.58
CA ALA A 84 -8.03 1.36 -3.01
C ALA A 84 -8.40 2.33 -1.86
N PRO A 85 -7.48 3.21 -1.42
CA PRO A 85 -7.70 4.06 -0.26
C PRO A 85 -8.94 4.94 -0.36
N GLY A 86 -9.27 5.47 -1.54
CA GLY A 86 -10.49 6.26 -1.74
C GLY A 86 -11.77 5.47 -1.45
N GLN A 87 -11.85 4.22 -1.90
CA GLN A 87 -13.02 3.36 -1.65
C GLN A 87 -13.21 3.07 -0.16
N VAL A 88 -12.12 2.82 0.57
CA VAL A 88 -12.19 2.58 2.02
C VAL A 88 -12.61 3.85 2.76
N LEU A 89 -12.05 5.00 2.39
CA LEU A 89 -12.36 6.29 3.04
C LEU A 89 -13.79 6.76 2.74
N GLU A 90 -14.37 6.36 1.61
CA GLU A 90 -15.77 6.62 1.25
C GLU A 90 -16.75 5.57 1.82
N GLY A 91 -16.25 4.51 2.47
CA GLY A 91 -17.06 3.40 2.97
C GLY A 91 -17.66 2.52 1.86
N ARG A 92 -17.07 2.53 0.66
CA ARG A 92 -17.57 1.84 -0.55
C ARG A 92 -16.52 0.91 -1.12
N VAL A 93 -16.14 -0.12 -0.36
CA VAL A 93 -15.18 -1.13 -0.82
C VAL A 93 -15.86 -2.03 -1.87
N SER A 94 -15.32 -2.05 -3.09
CA SER A 94 -15.83 -2.90 -4.17
C SER A 94 -15.49 -4.38 -3.95
N PRO A 95 -16.29 -5.34 -4.48
CA PRO A 95 -16.03 -6.78 -4.37
C PRO A 95 -14.62 -7.17 -4.86
N ARG A 96 -14.12 -6.52 -5.90
CA ARG A 96 -12.77 -6.76 -6.45
C ARG A 96 -11.64 -6.40 -5.48
N VAL A 97 -11.86 -5.41 -4.61
CA VAL A 97 -10.91 -5.09 -3.54
C VAL A 97 -11.05 -6.12 -2.41
N ALA A 98 -12.26 -6.57 -2.13
CA ALA A 98 -12.51 -7.61 -1.13
C ALA A 98 -11.91 -8.97 -1.51
N GLU A 99 -11.90 -9.33 -2.79
CA GLU A 99 -11.29 -10.56 -3.33
C GLU A 99 -9.75 -10.59 -3.26
N ARG A 100 -9.12 -9.43 -3.06
CA ARG A 100 -7.65 -9.28 -2.93
C ARG A 100 -7.18 -9.21 -1.48
N CYS A 101 -8.09 -9.17 -0.51
CA CYS A 101 -7.81 -9.05 0.92
C CYS A 101 -7.81 -10.42 1.63
#